data_AF-A0A2X3D696-F1
#
_entry.id   AF-A0A2X3D696-F1
#
_cell.length_a   1.000
_cell.length_b   1.000
_cell.length_c   1.000
_cell.angle_alpha   90.00
_cell.angle_beta   90.00
_cell.angle_gamma   90.00
#
_symmetry.space_group_name_H-M   'P 1'
#
loop_
_entity.id
_entity.type
_entity.pdbx_description
1 polymer ?
#
loop_
_entity_poly.entity_id
_entity_poly.type
_entity_poly.pdbx_seq_one_letter_code
_entity_poly.pdbx_strand_id
1 'polypeptide(L)'
;MSQALSNLLALLDLEKIEEGLFRGQSEDLGLRQVFGGQVVGQALYAAKETVPVERLVHSFHSYFLRPAIARSRSFTMWKCCATATASAPVGSPPSRTGSRFSI
;
A
#
# COMPACT_ATOMS: atom_id res chain seq x y z
N MET A 1 8.09 -13.00 19.59
CA MET A 1 7.89 -13.00 18.12
C MET A 1 9.17 -13.46 17.44
N SER A 2 9.09 -14.05 16.24
CA SER A 2 10.28 -14.43 15.46
C SER A 2 10.92 -13.21 14.80
N GLN A 3 12.25 -13.22 14.60
CA GLN A 3 12.98 -12.12 13.97
C GLN A 3 12.47 -11.79 12.57
N ALA A 4 12.15 -12.82 11.77
CA ALA A 4 11.63 -12.65 10.42
C ALA A 4 10.29 -11.90 10.40
N LEU A 5 9.41 -12.18 11.36
CA LEU A 5 8.12 -11.48 11.47
C LEU A 5 8.32 -10.02 11.88
N SER A 6 9.22 -9.74 12.82
CA SER A 6 9.56 -8.37 13.21
C SER A 6 10.12 -7.55 12.05
N ASN A 7 11.00 -8.14 11.23
CA ASN A 7 11.54 -7.50 10.03
C ASN A 7 10.44 -7.19 9.01
N LEU A 8 9.52 -8.14 8.77
CA LEU A 8 8.39 -7.94 7.86
C LEU A 8 7.47 -6.80 8.33
N LEU A 9 7.14 -6.77 9.62
CA LEU A 9 6.32 -5.69 10.19
C LEU A 9 7.00 -4.33 10.06
N ALA A 10 8.32 -4.27 10.30
CA ALA A 10 9.09 -3.05 10.11
C ALA A 10 9.14 -2.58 8.64
N LEU A 11 9.15 -3.51 7.67
CA LEU A 11 9.08 -3.16 6.25
C LEU A 11 7.70 -2.63 5.82
N LEU A 12 6.63 -3.07 6.48
CA LEU A 12 5.28 -2.61 6.18
C LEU A 12 4.96 -1.25 6.81
N ASP A 13 5.73 -0.84 7.83
CA ASP A 13 5.61 0.48 8.44
C ASP A 13 6.30 1.54 7.57
N LEU A 14 5.51 2.25 6.78
CA LEU A 14 6.01 3.20 5.77
C LEU A 14 6.30 4.59 6.36
N GLU A 15 7.36 5.22 5.86
CA GLU A 15 7.63 6.64 6.12
C GLU A 15 6.62 7.51 5.36
N LYS A 16 5.78 8.26 6.07
CA LYS A 16 4.87 9.24 5.47
C LYS A 16 5.64 10.53 5.16
N ILE A 17 5.74 10.87 3.88
CA ILE A 17 6.38 12.12 3.43
C ILE A 17 5.34 13.25 3.39
N GLU A 18 4.19 13.00 2.75
CA GLU A 18 3.09 13.96 2.61
C GLU A 18 1.73 13.23 2.60
N GLU A 19 0.63 13.97 2.47
CA GLU A 19 -0.70 13.38 2.33
C GLU A 19 -0.79 12.53 1.05
N GLY A 20 -0.93 11.22 1.20
CA GLY A 20 -0.95 10.29 0.07
C GLY A 20 0.43 10.00 -0.54
N LEU A 21 1.52 10.41 0.09
CA LEU A 21 2.88 10.11 -0.36
C LEU A 21 3.66 9.37 0.72
N PHE A 22 4.07 8.15 0.40
CA PHE A 22 4.75 7.27 1.34
C PHE A 22 6.03 6.71 0.72
N ARG A 23 7.05 6.48 1.55
CA ARG A 23 8.29 5.82 1.17
C ARG A 23 8.40 4.46 1.83
N GLY A 24 8.57 3.44 1.00
CA GLY A 24 8.83 2.07 1.42
C GLY A 24 10.29 1.69 1.26
N GLN A 25 10.73 0.78 2.12
CA GLN A 25 12.04 0.14 1.99
C GLN A 25 11.90 -1.22 1.28
N SER A 26 12.96 -1.63 0.58
CA SER A 26 13.09 -2.94 -0.06
C SER A 26 14.03 -3.82 0.74
N GLU A 27 13.64 -5.07 1.00
CA GLU A 27 14.56 -6.07 1.53
C GLU A 27 15.20 -6.86 0.38
N ASP A 28 16.51 -7.05 0.46
CA ASP A 28 17.24 -7.88 -0.50
C ASP A 28 17.24 -9.32 0.02
N LEU A 29 16.36 -10.13 -0.55
CA LEU A 29 16.24 -11.56 -0.25
C LEU A 29 17.23 -12.42 -1.07
N GLY A 30 18.25 -11.81 -1.69
CA GLY A 30 19.17 -12.48 -2.62
C GLY A 30 18.61 -12.60 -4.05
N LEU A 31 17.47 -11.98 -4.32
CA LEU A 31 16.84 -11.92 -5.63
C LEU A 31 17.09 -10.55 -6.27
N ARG A 32 17.33 -10.53 -7.58
CA ARG A 32 17.54 -9.26 -8.32
C ARG A 32 16.32 -8.34 -8.25
N GLN A 33 15.13 -8.90 -8.11
CA GLN A 33 13.85 -8.19 -8.16
C GLN A 33 13.17 -8.18 -6.79
N VAL A 34 12.43 -7.11 -6.50
CA VAL A 34 11.61 -7.02 -5.28
C VAL A 34 10.47 -8.04 -5.37
N PHE A 35 10.18 -8.69 -4.24
CA PHE A 35 9.04 -9.59 -4.14
C PHE A 35 7.72 -8.81 -4.32
N GLY A 36 6.89 -9.21 -5.28
CA GLY A 36 5.63 -8.51 -5.61
C GLY A 36 4.68 -8.41 -4.41
N GLY A 37 4.65 -9.41 -3.53
CA GLY A 37 3.83 -9.37 -2.31
C GLY A 37 4.27 -8.28 -1.34
N GLN A 38 5.55 -7.93 -1.29
CA GLN A 38 6.05 -6.81 -0.47
C GLN A 38 5.51 -5.48 -1.00
N VAL A 39 5.59 -5.26 -2.32
CA VAL A 39 5.08 -4.05 -2.98
C VAL A 39 3.57 -3.91 -2.73
N VAL A 40 2.82 -5.01 -2.84
CA VAL A 40 1.37 -5.04 -2.59
C VAL A 40 1.04 -4.75 -1.11
N GLY A 41 1.78 -5.35 -0.17
CA GLY A 41 1.55 -5.12 1.26
C GLY A 41 1.76 -3.66 1.64
N GLN A 42 2.86 -3.06 1.16
CA GLN A 42 3.15 -1.65 1.38
C GLN A 42 2.11 -0.75 0.67
N ALA A 43 1.69 -1.09 -0.55
CA ALA A 43 0.63 -0.38 -1.25
C ALA A 43 -0.69 -0.35 -0.46
N LEU A 44 -1.06 -1.49 0.14
CA LEU A 44 -2.27 -1.60 0.96
C LEU A 44 -2.16 -0.83 2.28
N TYR A 45 -0.98 -0.83 2.92
CA TYR A 45 -0.73 -0.01 4.11
C TYR A 45 -0.91 1.48 3.80
N ALA A 46 -0.26 1.97 2.75
CA ALA A 46 -0.40 3.35 2.30
C ALA A 46 -1.87 3.70 1.96
N ALA A 47 -2.61 2.78 1.34
CA ALA A 47 -4.02 2.98 1.04
C ALA A 47 -4.87 3.12 2.31
N LYS A 48 -4.68 2.22 3.27
CA LYS A 48 -5.37 2.20 4.57
C LYS A 48 -5.17 3.51 5.34
N GLU A 49 -3.95 4.05 5.34
CA GLU A 49 -3.62 5.31 6.03
C GLU A 49 -4.32 6.55 5.43
N THR A 50 -4.96 6.41 4.27
CA THR A 50 -5.67 7.50 3.60
C THR A 50 -7.19 7.36 3.62
N VAL A 51 -7.71 6.32 4.27
CA VAL A 51 -9.15 6.11 4.45
C VAL A 51 -9.52 6.20 5.95
N PRO A 52 -10.77 6.57 6.28
CA PRO A 52 -11.23 6.56 7.67
C PRO A 52 -11.10 5.16 8.30
N VAL A 53 -10.76 5.10 9.59
CA VAL A 53 -10.52 3.86 10.36
C VAL A 53 -11.70 2.88 10.32
N GLU A 54 -12.92 3.39 10.18
CA GLU A 54 -14.15 2.60 10.08
C GLU A 54 -14.28 1.81 8.78
N ARG A 55 -13.49 2.15 7.75
CA ARG A 55 -13.59 1.52 6.44
C ARG A 55 -12.45 0.51 6.25
N LEU A 56 -12.82 -0.76 6.10
CA LEU A 56 -11.89 -1.86 5.88
C LEU A 56 -11.75 -2.18 4.39
N VAL A 57 -10.55 -2.60 3.98
CA VAL A 57 -10.28 -3.06 2.61
C VAL A 57 -11.01 -4.38 2.36
N HIS A 58 -11.85 -4.44 1.33
CA HIS A 58 -12.56 -5.68 0.96
C HIS A 58 -12.06 -6.31 -0.35
N SER A 59 -11.45 -5.52 -1.23
CA SER A 59 -10.82 -5.99 -2.47
C SER A 59 -9.73 -5.01 -2.90
N PHE A 60 -8.78 -5.50 -3.69
CA PHE A 60 -7.72 -4.68 -4.27
C PHE A 60 -7.34 -5.25 -5.63
N HIS A 61 -6.98 -4.36 -6.56
CA HIS A 61 -6.45 -4.71 -7.86
C HIS A 61 -5.12 -4.01 -8.05
N SER A 62 -4.15 -4.70 -8.62
CA SER A 62 -2.85 -4.11 -8.96
C SER A 62 -2.31 -4.69 -10.26
N TYR A 63 -1.51 -3.87 -10.93
CA TYR A 63 -0.78 -4.25 -12.12
C TYR A 63 0.69 -3.93 -11.89
N PHE A 64 1.57 -4.90 -12.15
CA PHE A 64 3.01 -4.68 -12.13
C PHE A 64 3.46 -4.21 -13.51
N LEU A 65 3.75 -2.92 -13.62
CA LEU A 65 4.10 -2.31 -14.91
C LEU A 65 5.59 -2.47 -15.25
N ARG A 66 6.46 -2.48 -14.24
CA ARG A 66 7.91 -2.61 -14.39
C ARG A 66 8.51 -3.45 -13.27
N PRO A 67 9.57 -4.23 -13.52
CA PRO A 67 10.30 -4.93 -12.47
C PRO A 67 10.99 -3.93 -11.56
N ALA A 68 10.81 -4.08 -10.25
CA ALA A 68 11.50 -3.29 -9.24
C ALA A 68 12.85 -3.95 -8.90
N ILE A 69 13.91 -3.15 -8.74
CA ILE A 69 15.27 -3.61 -8.46
C ILE A 69 15.46 -3.65 -6.94
N ALA A 70 15.67 -4.84 -6.35
CA ALA A 70 15.77 -5.03 -4.90
C ALA A 70 16.95 -4.27 -4.27
N ARG A 71 18.03 -4.07 -5.03
CA ARG A 71 19.22 -3.33 -4.59
C ARG A 71 18.96 -1.85 -4.32
N SER A 72 17.87 -1.29 -4.86
CA SER A 72 17.41 0.05 -4.49
C SER A 72 16.69 -0.04 -3.15
N ARG A 73 17.38 0.35 -2.08
CA ARG A 73 16.88 0.22 -0.70
C ARG A 73 15.57 0.96 -0.46
N SER A 74 15.25 2.00 -1.21
CA SER A 74 14.00 2.75 -1.04
C SER A 74 13.28 2.94 -2.38
N PHE A 75 11.96 2.87 -2.34
CA PHE A 75 11.09 3.30 -3.43
C PHE A 75 10.01 4.23 -2.89
N THR A 76 9.69 5.24 -3.69
CA THR A 76 8.60 6.16 -3.37
C THR A 76 7.35 5.67 -4.04
N MET A 77 6.31 5.45 -3.25
CA MET A 77 5.01 5.08 -3.76
C MET A 77 4.08 6.28 -3.59
N TRP A 78 3.72 6.87 -4.72
CA TRP A 78 2.58 7.77 -4.76
C TRP A 78 1.33 6.92 -4.54
N LYS A 79 0.32 7.46 -3.85
CA LYS A 79 -1.03 6.90 -3.77
C LYS A 79 -1.43 6.32 -5.12
N CYS A 80 -1.26 5.00 -5.28
CA CYS A 80 -2.14 4.27 -6.16
C CYS A 80 -3.51 4.54 -5.57
N CYS A 81 -4.45 5.02 -6.38
CA CYS A 81 -5.86 4.90 -6.08
C CYS A 81 -6.21 3.41 -5.96
N ALA A 82 -5.73 2.76 -4.92
CA ALA A 82 -6.52 1.82 -4.19
C ALA A 82 -7.66 2.68 -3.64
N THR A 83 -8.67 2.89 -4.48
CA THR A 83 -10.03 2.83 -4.00
C THR A 83 -10.12 1.43 -3.42
N ALA A 84 -9.61 1.24 -2.20
CA ALA A 84 -10.24 0.35 -1.27
C ALA A 84 -11.64 0.91 -1.23
N THR A 85 -12.49 0.40 -2.13
CA THR A 85 -13.92 0.45 -1.96
C THR A 85 -14.04 -0.16 -0.58
N ALA A 86 -14.22 0.72 0.38
CA ALA A 86 -14.12 0.37 1.77
C ALA A 86 -15.56 0.55 2.19
N SER A 87 -16.23 -0.60 2.35
CA SER A 87 -17.66 -0.68 2.57
C SER A 87 -17.98 0.23 3.75
N ALA A 88 -18.91 1.16 3.54
CA ALA A 88 -19.36 2.01 4.62
C ALA A 88 -20.02 1.12 5.70
N PRO A 89 -19.92 1.47 7.00
CA PRO A 89 -20.59 0.73 8.05
C PRO A 89 -22.10 0.64 7.77
N VAL A 90 -22.73 -0.49 8.09
CA VAL A 90 -24.17 -0.74 7.88
C VAL A 90 -24.97 0.42 8.50
N GLY A 91 -25.67 1.20 7.67
CA GLY A 91 -26.51 2.32 8.10
C GLY A 91 -26.05 3.74 7.71
N SER A 92 -24.94 3.89 6.99
CA SER A 92 -24.45 5.21 6.55
C SER A 92 -25.08 5.68 5.22
N PRO A 93 -25.37 6.98 5.05
CA PRO A 93 -25.98 7.51 3.83
C PRO A 93 -25.04 7.34 2.62
N PRO A 94 -25.57 7.18 1.39
CA PRO A 94 -24.75 6.93 0.21
C PRO A 94 -23.85 8.13 -0.08
N SER A 95 -22.58 8.06 0.34
CA SER A 95 -21.59 9.09 0.00
C SER A 95 -21.14 8.90 -1.45
N ARG A 96 -21.54 9.83 -2.34
CA ARG A 96 -20.98 9.96 -3.70
C ARG A 96 -19.55 10.49 -3.60
N THR A 97 -18.61 9.66 -3.15
CA THR A 97 -17.18 9.91 -3.37
C THR A 97 -16.69 8.99 -4.48
N GLY A 98 -17.27 9.18 -5.66
CA GLY A 98 -16.66 8.71 -6.89
C GLY A 98 -15.47 9.63 -7.18
N SER A 99 -14.28 9.21 -6.80
CA SER A 99 -13.05 9.86 -7.25
C SER A 99 -13.04 9.81 -8.78
N ARG A 100 -13.30 10.95 -9.43
CA ARG A 100 -13.19 11.06 -10.89
C ARG A 100 -11.76 10.72 -11.28
N PHE A 101 -11.64 9.63 -12.01
CA PHE A 101 -10.44 9.24 -12.73
C PHE A 101 -10.11 10.34 -13.75
N SER A 102 -8.89 10.86 -13.69
CA SER A 102 -8.18 11.32 -14.90
C SER A 102 -6.84 10.61 -14.86
N ILE A 103 -6.63 9.80 -15.90
CA ILE A 103 -5.33 9.21 -16.23
C ILE A 103 -4.40 10.35 -16.66
#